data_AF-A0A7C4B8M7-F1
#
_entry.id   AF-A0A7C4B8M7-F1
#
_cell.length_a   1.000
_cell.length_b   1.000
_cell.length_c   1.000
_cell.angle_alpha   90.00
_cell.angle_beta   90.00
_cell.angle_gamma   90.00
#
_symmetry.space_group_name_H-M   'P 1'
#
loop_
_entity.id
_entity.type
_entity.pdbx_description
1 polymer ?
#
loop_
_entity_poly.entity_id
_entity_poly.type
_entity_poly.pdbx_seq_one_letter_code
_entity_poly.pdbx_strand_id
1 'polypeptide(L)'
;MEISLLEKRVKKIRDKQRLKRTVGKILLSIIGGLITIMLILFLLTLRFNLDNKNLNRKIEGVKNKIGSLQPVETKQVYLVSKLKTFEKLLVLQEKHQLIARAVFSLIPDGTTIEGFEINEEGKIKLIGSITDWNKFMWILKNIKQGKTEKMEIKNAVVNKVSFSNKNKIDFDIDIVLAVGKK
;
A
#
# COMPACT_ATOMS: atom_id res chain seq x y z
N MET A 1 -106.13 -19.84 -19.46
CA MET A 1 -104.88 -19.91 -18.66
C MET A 1 -103.61 -20.03 -19.52
N GLU A 2 -103.67 -19.80 -20.84
CA GLU A 2 -102.52 -19.97 -21.75
C GLU A 2 -101.72 -18.67 -21.99
N ILE A 3 -102.39 -17.52 -21.94
CA ILE A 3 -101.79 -16.20 -22.17
C ILE A 3 -100.71 -15.89 -21.11
N SER A 4 -100.91 -16.31 -19.85
CA SER A 4 -99.95 -16.08 -18.75
C SER A 4 -98.69 -16.96 -18.82
N LEU A 5 -98.75 -18.11 -19.51
CA LEU A 5 -97.62 -19.01 -19.69
C LEU A 5 -96.68 -18.54 -20.81
N LEU A 6 -97.26 -17.96 -21.87
CA LEU A 6 -96.49 -17.36 -22.97
C LEU A 6 -95.75 -16.10 -22.51
N GLU A 7 -96.39 -15.21 -21.74
CA GLU A 7 -95.72 -14.04 -21.16
C GLU A 7 -94.54 -14.43 -20.26
N LYS A 8 -94.70 -15.48 -19.43
CA LYS A 8 -93.63 -15.99 -18.57
C LYS A 8 -92.45 -16.54 -19.39
N ARG A 9 -92.69 -17.22 -20.52
CA ARG A 9 -91.62 -17.71 -21.41
C ARG A 9 -90.91 -16.57 -22.13
N VAL A 10 -91.65 -15.58 -22.65
CA VAL A 10 -91.06 -14.40 -23.31
C VAL A 10 -90.22 -13.58 -22.32
N LYS A 11 -90.70 -13.37 -21.10
CA LYS A 11 -89.94 -12.69 -20.04
C LYS A 11 -88.65 -13.45 -19.70
N LYS A 12 -88.71 -14.78 -19.56
CA LYS A 12 -87.52 -15.63 -19.30
C LYS A 12 -86.49 -15.59 -20.42
N ILE A 13 -86.91 -15.56 -21.68
CA ILE A 13 -86.01 -15.43 -22.85
C ILE A 13 -85.37 -14.04 -22.86
N ARG A 14 -86.15 -12.98 -22.64
CA ARG A 14 -85.67 -11.60 -22.56
C ARG A 14 -84.66 -11.41 -21.43
N ASP A 15 -84.91 -11.99 -20.26
CA ASP A 15 -84.00 -11.91 -19.11
C ASP A 15 -82.70 -12.67 -19.37
N LYS A 16 -82.75 -13.86 -20.01
CA LYS A 16 -81.55 -14.58 -20.46
C LYS A 16 -80.75 -13.79 -21.51
N GLN A 17 -81.41 -13.13 -22.45
CA GLN A 17 -80.73 -12.30 -23.45
C GLN A 17 -80.08 -11.05 -22.83
N ARG A 18 -80.76 -10.40 -21.86
CA ARG A 18 -80.20 -9.28 -21.10
C ARG A 18 -78.97 -9.73 -20.30
N LEU A 19 -79.04 -10.88 -19.63
CA LEU A 19 -77.92 -11.44 -18.88
C LEU A 19 -76.73 -11.78 -19.78
N LYS A 20 -76.96 -12.41 -20.94
CA LYS A 20 -75.88 -12.66 -21.92
C LYS A 20 -75.22 -11.37 -22.39
N ARG A 21 -75.99 -10.29 -22.60
CA ARG A 21 -75.46 -8.98 -22.99
C ARG A 21 -74.65 -8.33 -21.86
N THR A 22 -75.11 -8.36 -20.61
CA THR A 22 -74.32 -7.81 -19.49
C THR A 22 -73.06 -8.61 -19.24
N VAL A 23 -73.13 -9.94 -19.24
CA VAL A 23 -71.95 -10.81 -19.11
C VAL A 23 -70.95 -10.57 -20.24
N GLY A 24 -71.42 -10.44 -21.49
CA GLY A 24 -70.56 -10.12 -22.64
C GLY A 24 -69.85 -8.76 -22.50
N LYS A 25 -70.54 -7.73 -22.00
CA LYS A 25 -69.95 -6.41 -21.73
C LYS A 25 -68.86 -6.47 -20.65
N ILE A 26 -69.10 -7.23 -19.57
CA ILE A 26 -68.13 -7.41 -18.49
C ILE A 26 -66.88 -8.15 -19.01
N LEU A 27 -67.07 -9.22 -19.78
CA LEU A 27 -65.97 -9.96 -20.41
C LEU A 27 -65.12 -9.09 -21.32
N LEU A 28 -65.74 -8.27 -22.17
CA LEU A 28 -65.03 -7.30 -23.02
C LEU A 28 -64.24 -6.28 -22.20
N SER A 29 -64.81 -5.79 -21.10
CA SER A 29 -64.12 -4.88 -20.18
C SER A 29 -62.90 -5.52 -19.52
N ILE A 30 -63.01 -6.79 -19.11
CA ILE A 30 -61.90 -7.54 -18.48
C ILE A 30 -60.78 -7.78 -19.51
N ILE A 31 -61.13 -8.21 -20.72
CA ILE A 31 -60.17 -8.43 -21.81
C ILE A 31 -59.45 -7.13 -22.16
N GLY A 32 -60.19 -6.03 -22.30
CA GLY A 32 -59.60 -4.70 -22.52
C GLY A 32 -58.63 -4.30 -21.41
N GLY A 33 -59.01 -4.54 -20.14
CA GLY A 33 -58.15 -4.31 -18.99
C GLY A 33 -56.85 -5.12 -19.05
N LEU A 34 -56.93 -6.42 -19.33
CA LEU A 34 -55.77 -7.31 -19.43
C LEU A 34 -54.81 -6.90 -20.56
N ILE A 35 -55.35 -6.53 -21.74
CA ILE A 35 -54.54 -6.04 -22.87
C ILE A 35 -53.79 -4.77 -22.46
N THR A 36 -54.48 -3.85 -21.77
CA THR A 36 -53.87 -2.58 -21.33
C THR A 36 -52.75 -2.83 -20.31
N ILE A 37 -52.96 -3.74 -19.35
CA ILE A 37 -51.95 -4.12 -18.36
C ILE A 37 -50.74 -4.76 -19.05
N MET A 38 -50.95 -5.68 -20.00
CA MET A 38 -49.86 -6.28 -20.76
C MET A 38 -49.05 -5.23 -21.53
N LEU A 39 -49.72 -4.24 -22.13
CA LEU A 39 -49.06 -3.18 -22.87
C LEU A 39 -48.20 -2.30 -21.96
N ILE A 40 -48.69 -1.98 -20.76
CA ILE A 40 -47.94 -1.22 -19.75
C ILE A 40 -46.70 -2.01 -19.29
N LEU A 41 -46.86 -3.29 -18.97
CA LEU A 41 -45.74 -4.14 -18.56
C LEU A 41 -44.69 -4.25 -19.67
N PHE A 42 -45.12 -4.43 -20.92
CA PHE A 42 -44.22 -4.46 -22.07
C PHE A 42 -43.40 -3.17 -22.20
N LEU A 43 -44.05 -2.00 -22.09
CA LEU A 43 -43.36 -0.70 -22.15
C LEU A 43 -42.38 -0.52 -20.99
N LEU A 44 -42.74 -0.94 -19.77
CA LEU A 44 -41.85 -0.90 -18.62
C LEU A 44 -40.63 -1.80 -18.81
N THR A 45 -40.82 -3.04 -19.27
CA THR A 45 -39.72 -3.96 -19.56
C THR A 45 -38.79 -3.41 -20.64
N LEU A 46 -39.34 -2.81 -21.70
CA LEU A 46 -38.55 -2.18 -22.75
C LEU A 46 -37.70 -1.04 -22.18
N ARG A 47 -38.28 -0.18 -21.34
CA ARG A 47 -37.57 0.92 -20.69
C ARG A 47 -36.45 0.41 -19.78
N PHE A 48 -36.72 -0.57 -18.92
CA PHE A 48 -35.69 -1.17 -18.05
C PHE A 48 -34.55 -1.80 -18.85
N ASN A 49 -34.84 -2.45 -19.98
CA ASN A 49 -33.80 -3.01 -20.84
C ASN A 49 -32.92 -1.93 -21.48
N LEU A 50 -33.50 -0.81 -21.92
CA LEU A 50 -32.76 0.32 -22.45
C LEU A 50 -31.89 0.98 -21.38
N ASP A 51 -32.44 1.19 -20.19
CA ASP A 51 -31.72 1.78 -19.06
C ASP A 51 -30.55 0.88 -18.63
N ASN A 52 -30.77 -0.43 -18.51
CA ASN A 52 -29.71 -1.41 -18.21
C ASN A 52 -28.61 -1.42 -19.27
N LYS A 53 -28.98 -1.35 -20.56
CA LYS A 53 -28.01 -1.31 -21.66
C LYS A 53 -27.15 -0.04 -21.60
N ASN A 54 -27.75 1.11 -21.29
CA ASN A 54 -27.04 2.37 -21.12
C ASN A 54 -26.14 2.36 -19.88
N LEU A 55 -26.60 1.76 -18.77
CA LEU A 55 -25.81 1.60 -17.56
C LEU A 55 -24.58 0.72 -17.81
N ASN A 56 -24.76 -0.42 -18.48
CA ASN A 56 -23.66 -1.32 -18.83
C ASN A 56 -22.62 -0.63 -19.73
N ARG A 57 -23.05 0.16 -20.72
CA ARG A 57 -22.13 0.97 -21.54
C ARG A 57 -21.34 1.99 -20.71
N LYS A 58 -21.98 2.64 -19.74
CA LYS A 58 -21.29 3.57 -18.82
C LYS A 58 -20.29 2.82 -17.94
N ILE A 59 -20.66 1.66 -17.41
CA ILE A 59 -19.78 0.81 -16.58
C ILE A 59 -18.56 0.37 -17.39
N GLU A 60 -18.75 -0.12 -18.62
CA GLU A 60 -17.64 -0.49 -19.51
C GLU A 60 -16.73 0.70 -19.83
N GLY A 61 -17.31 1.87 -20.10
CA GLY A 61 -16.52 3.10 -20.32
C GLY A 61 -15.67 3.48 -19.12
N VAL A 62 -16.21 3.38 -17.90
CA VAL A 62 -15.47 3.65 -16.66
C VAL A 62 -14.42 2.56 -16.40
N LYS A 63 -14.76 1.28 -16.61
CA LYS A 63 -13.83 0.16 -16.45
C LYS A 63 -12.62 0.29 -17.38
N ASN A 64 -12.84 0.70 -18.63
CA ASN A 64 -11.76 0.94 -19.58
C ASN A 64 -10.88 2.14 -19.18
N LYS A 65 -11.48 3.21 -18.67
CA LYS A 65 -10.72 4.35 -18.09
C LYS A 65 -9.87 3.91 -16.91
N ILE A 66 -10.42 3.13 -15.97
CA ILE A 66 -9.67 2.58 -14.83
C ILE A 66 -8.52 1.70 -15.31
N GLY A 67 -8.78 0.77 -16.25
CA GLY A 67 -7.74 -0.09 -16.82
C GLY A 67 -6.61 0.69 -17.50
N SER A 68 -6.91 1.84 -18.12
CA SER A 68 -5.89 2.72 -18.71
C SER A 68 -5.04 3.47 -17.69
N LEU A 69 -5.56 3.72 -16.48
CA LEU A 69 -4.86 4.45 -15.41
C LEU A 69 -4.05 3.53 -14.49
N GLN A 70 -4.48 2.27 -14.33
CA GLN A 70 -3.79 1.25 -13.55
C GLN A 70 -2.28 1.09 -13.83
N PRO A 71 -1.79 1.08 -15.09
CA PRO A 71 -0.36 1.01 -15.36
C PRO A 71 0.40 2.28 -14.94
N VAL A 72 -0.25 3.45 -14.95
CA VAL A 72 0.34 4.72 -14.51
C VAL A 72 0.50 4.72 -12.99
N GLU A 73 -0.55 4.33 -12.27
CA GLU A 73 -0.51 4.21 -10.80
C GLU A 73 0.56 3.20 -10.35
N THR A 74 0.66 2.05 -11.03
CA THR A 74 1.67 1.03 -10.70
C THR A 74 3.10 1.55 -10.88
N LYS A 75 3.35 2.29 -11.98
CA LYS A 75 4.65 2.95 -12.22
C LYS A 75 4.94 4.01 -11.17
N GLN A 76 3.95 4.80 -10.78
CA GLN A 76 4.12 5.83 -9.76
C GLN A 76 4.48 5.23 -8.40
N VAL A 77 3.75 4.20 -7.96
CA VAL A 77 4.04 3.49 -6.70
C VAL A 77 5.45 2.89 -6.71
N TYR A 78 5.88 2.32 -7.83
CA TYR A 78 7.23 1.78 -7.99
C TYR A 78 8.33 2.86 -7.95
N LEU A 79 8.11 4.01 -8.58
CA LEU A 79 9.06 5.12 -8.55
C LEU A 79 9.17 5.72 -7.15
N VAL A 80 8.04 5.92 -6.46
CA VAL A 80 8.03 6.41 -5.08
C VAL A 80 8.74 5.44 -4.13
N SER A 81 8.52 4.14 -4.28
CA SER A 81 9.22 3.13 -3.46
C SER A 81 10.72 3.12 -3.72
N LYS A 82 11.17 3.24 -4.98
CA LYS A 82 12.59 3.39 -5.32
C LYS A 82 13.20 4.66 -4.73
N LEU A 83 12.53 5.80 -4.83
CA LEU A 83 13.01 7.07 -4.28
C LEU A 83 13.18 6.99 -2.76
N LYS A 84 12.23 6.36 -2.05
CA LYS A 84 12.34 6.10 -0.61
C LYS A 84 13.52 5.19 -0.27
N THR A 85 13.82 4.21 -1.11
CA THR A 85 15.01 3.37 -0.94
C THR A 85 16.30 4.16 -1.20
N PHE A 86 16.32 5.02 -2.22
CA PHE A 86 17.45 5.93 -2.47
C PHE A 86 17.69 6.92 -1.33
N GLU A 87 16.63 7.49 -0.76
CA GLU A 87 16.73 8.37 0.42
C GLU A 87 17.38 7.63 1.58
N LYS A 88 16.94 6.39 1.87
CA LYS A 88 17.56 5.54 2.90
C LYS A 88 19.04 5.24 2.60
N LEU A 89 19.38 4.95 1.35
CA LEU A 89 20.75 4.68 0.93
C LEU A 89 21.64 5.93 1.04
N LEU A 90 21.13 7.10 0.69
CA LEU A 90 21.83 8.38 0.85
C LEU A 90 22.09 8.67 2.33
N VAL A 91 21.07 8.53 3.19
CA VAL A 91 21.25 8.70 4.64
C VAL A 91 22.25 7.69 5.20
N LEU A 92 22.23 6.44 4.72
CA LEU A 92 23.21 5.43 5.13
C LEU A 92 24.63 5.80 4.68
N GLN A 93 24.78 6.27 3.44
CA GLN A 93 26.07 6.71 2.90
C GLN A 93 26.62 7.92 3.64
N GLU A 94 25.78 8.92 3.93
CA GLU A 94 26.16 10.07 4.75
C GLU A 94 26.58 9.64 6.16
N LYS A 95 25.82 8.72 6.78
CA LYS A 95 26.17 8.13 8.08
C LYS A 95 27.52 7.41 8.03
N HIS A 96 27.77 6.59 7.00
CA HIS A 96 29.04 5.89 6.82
C HIS A 96 30.22 6.86 6.60
N GLN A 97 30.04 7.92 5.81
CA GLN A 97 31.07 8.94 5.61
C GLN A 97 31.38 9.69 6.91
N LEU A 98 30.35 10.04 7.69
CA LEU A 98 30.55 10.68 8.99
C LEU A 98 31.25 9.74 9.98
N ILE A 99 30.90 8.45 10.00
CA ILE A 99 31.56 7.43 10.82
C ILE A 99 33.03 7.29 10.41
N ALA A 100 33.31 7.15 9.11
CA ALA A 100 34.67 7.02 8.61
C ALA A 100 35.53 8.23 9.01
N ARG A 101 35.02 9.46 8.83
CA ARG A 101 35.73 10.68 9.24
C ARG A 101 35.98 10.72 10.76
N ALA A 102 34.99 10.35 11.56
CA ALA A 102 35.14 10.29 13.01
C ALA A 102 36.22 9.28 13.43
N VAL A 103 36.25 8.11 12.81
CA VAL A 103 37.25 7.07 13.09
C VAL A 103 38.64 7.51 12.67
N PHE A 104 38.81 8.03 11.45
CA PHE A 104 40.12 8.51 11.00
C PHE A 104 40.62 9.69 11.85
N SER A 105 39.75 10.53 12.39
CA SER A 105 40.15 11.59 13.34
C SER A 105 40.68 11.08 14.68
N LEU A 106 40.31 9.85 15.08
CA LEU A 106 40.77 9.21 16.32
C LEU A 106 42.12 8.51 16.17
N ILE A 107 42.58 8.29 14.93
CA ILE A 107 43.76 7.49 14.63
C ILE A 107 44.93 8.43 14.28
N PRO A 108 46.03 8.39 15.04
CA PRO A 108 47.19 9.24 14.78
C PRO A 108 48.00 8.73 13.58
N ASP A 109 48.72 9.66 12.94
CA ASP A 109 49.58 9.36 11.80
C ASP A 109 50.64 8.29 12.14
N GLY A 110 50.81 7.33 11.21
CA GLY A 110 51.72 6.19 11.36
C GLY A 110 51.11 4.94 11.98
N THR A 111 49.79 4.89 12.17
CA THR A 111 49.05 3.67 12.56
C THR A 111 48.71 2.84 11.32
N THR A 112 49.00 1.55 11.35
CA THR A 112 48.59 0.63 10.26
C THR A 112 47.26 0.00 10.63
N ILE A 113 46.25 0.13 9.78
CA ILE A 113 44.92 -0.47 9.96
C ILE A 113 44.84 -1.69 9.02
N GLU A 114 44.61 -2.87 9.59
CA GLU A 114 44.49 -4.13 8.85
C GLU A 114 43.05 -4.43 8.45
N GLY A 115 42.07 -3.94 9.22
CA GLY A 115 40.66 -4.13 8.94
C GLY A 115 39.80 -3.05 9.56
N PHE A 116 38.81 -2.59 8.79
CA PHE A 116 37.78 -1.64 9.20
C PHE A 116 36.43 -2.14 8.69
N GLU A 117 35.54 -2.50 9.61
CA GLU A 117 34.19 -2.95 9.30
C GLU A 117 33.17 -2.07 10.03
N ILE A 118 32.19 -1.52 9.28
CA ILE A 118 31.06 -0.77 9.84
C ILE A 118 29.81 -1.63 9.65
N ASN A 119 29.16 -2.02 10.76
CA ASN A 119 27.84 -2.65 10.67
C ASN A 119 26.71 -1.61 10.62
N GLU A 120 25.48 -2.03 10.27
CA GLU A 120 24.31 -1.14 10.18
C GLU A 120 24.00 -0.41 11.51
N GLU A 121 24.40 -1.01 12.64
CA GLU A 121 24.25 -0.48 14.00
C GLU A 121 25.32 0.57 14.38
N GLY A 122 26.34 0.80 13.53
CA GLY A 122 27.44 1.72 13.81
C GLY A 122 28.53 1.17 14.73
N LYS A 123 28.62 -0.15 14.88
CA LYS A 123 29.77 -0.83 15.49
C LYS A 123 30.91 -0.87 14.50
N ILE A 124 32.08 -0.50 14.98
CA ILE A 124 33.33 -0.44 14.24
C ILE A 124 34.30 -1.39 14.90
N LYS A 125 34.85 -2.31 14.11
CA LYS A 125 36.00 -3.10 14.52
C LYS A 125 37.28 -2.48 13.99
N LEU A 126 38.18 -2.08 14.88
CA LEU A 126 39.50 -1.55 14.54
C LEU A 126 40.57 -2.58 14.87
N ILE A 127 41.21 -3.08 13.82
CA ILE A 127 42.36 -3.99 13.95
C ILE A 127 43.57 -3.28 13.35
N GLY A 128 44.65 -3.15 14.10
CA GLY A 128 45.83 -2.47 13.62
C GLY A 128 47.08 -2.68 14.47
N SER A 129 48.18 -2.08 14.00
CA SER A 129 49.46 -2.10 14.70
C SER A 129 50.08 -0.70 14.77
N ILE A 130 50.73 -0.41 15.89
CA ILE A 130 51.40 0.86 16.15
C ILE A 130 52.75 0.65 16.84
N THR A 131 53.78 1.39 16.43
CA THR A 131 55.15 1.24 16.95
C THR A 131 55.45 2.11 18.17
N ASP A 132 54.59 3.07 18.48
CA ASP A 132 54.78 4.06 19.53
C ASP A 132 53.72 3.91 20.62
N TRP A 133 54.17 3.58 21.83
CA TRP A 133 53.31 3.43 23.01
C TRP A 133 52.55 4.71 23.37
N ASN A 134 53.16 5.89 23.18
CA ASN A 134 52.50 7.15 23.48
C ASN A 134 51.34 7.43 22.53
N LYS A 135 51.49 7.05 21.26
CA LYS A 135 50.42 7.14 20.27
C LYS A 135 49.29 6.15 20.56
N PHE A 136 49.62 4.94 21.01
CA PHE A 136 48.60 3.97 21.46
C PHE A 136 47.79 4.51 22.65
N MET A 137 48.49 5.07 23.65
CA MET A 137 47.85 5.71 24.80
C MET A 137 46.99 6.92 24.41
N TRP A 138 47.40 7.66 23.37
CA TRP A 138 46.62 8.76 22.81
C TRP A 138 45.30 8.27 22.19
N ILE A 139 45.32 7.17 21.43
CA ILE A 139 44.10 6.53 20.89
C ILE A 139 43.14 6.16 22.02
N LEU A 140 43.63 5.44 23.04
CA LEU A 140 42.80 5.04 24.18
C LEU A 140 42.24 6.23 24.95
N LYS A 141 43.03 7.30 25.11
CA LYS A 141 42.59 8.53 25.76
C LYS A 141 41.49 9.23 24.96
N ASN A 142 41.62 9.33 23.65
CA ASN A 142 40.60 9.94 22.79
C ASN A 142 39.30 9.12 22.79
N ILE A 143 39.41 7.79 22.78
CA ILE A 143 38.26 6.89 22.91
C ILE A 143 37.57 7.11 24.26
N LYS A 144 38.33 7.21 25.35
CA LYS A 144 37.81 7.47 26.70
C LYS A 144 37.17 8.85 26.85
N GLN A 145 37.66 9.85 26.12
CA GLN A 145 37.10 11.21 26.15
C GLN A 145 35.76 11.34 25.42
N GLY A 146 35.34 10.31 24.68
CA GLY A 146 33.95 10.11 24.28
C GLY A 146 33.41 11.04 23.20
N LYS A 147 34.19 12.00 22.71
CA LYS A 147 33.75 13.01 21.72
C LYS A 147 34.66 13.03 20.51
N THR A 148 34.11 12.66 19.36
CA THR A 148 34.64 13.06 18.04
C THR A 148 33.88 14.30 17.56
N GLU A 149 34.38 15.01 16.55
CA GLU A 149 33.81 16.29 16.08
C GLU A 149 32.29 16.25 15.79
N LYS A 150 31.73 15.07 15.45
CA LYS A 150 30.31 14.92 15.08
C LYS A 150 29.61 13.69 15.66
N MET A 151 30.33 12.82 16.38
CA MET A 151 29.78 11.57 16.93
C MET A 151 30.25 11.32 18.36
N GLU A 152 29.37 10.71 19.13
CA GLU A 152 29.61 10.29 20.51
C GLU A 152 29.98 8.80 20.54
N ILE A 153 31.01 8.46 21.31
CA ILE A 153 31.40 7.07 21.54
C ILE A 153 30.50 6.54 22.67
N LYS A 154 29.55 5.67 22.33
CA LYS A 154 28.63 5.07 23.31
C LYS A 154 29.28 3.94 24.09
N ASN A 155 30.11 3.16 23.42
CA ASN A 155 30.81 2.05 24.03
C ASN A 155 32.12 1.80 23.29
N ALA A 156 33.14 1.36 24.00
CA ALA A 156 34.39 0.91 23.42
C ALA A 156 34.93 -0.27 24.23
N VAL A 157 35.28 -1.35 23.55
CA VAL A 157 35.81 -2.57 24.15
C VAL A 157 37.16 -2.84 23.53
N VAL A 158 38.19 -2.93 24.36
CA VAL A 158 39.51 -3.38 23.93
C VAL A 158 39.53 -4.90 24.05
N ASN A 159 39.49 -5.59 22.91
CA ASN A 159 39.44 -7.05 22.85
C ASN A 159 40.82 -7.65 23.09
N LYS A 160 41.85 -7.08 22.44
CA LYS A 160 43.21 -7.60 22.48
C LYS A 160 44.22 -6.47 22.38
N VAL A 161 45.26 -6.57 23.18
CA VAL A 161 46.50 -5.80 23.01
C VAL A 161 47.65 -6.79 23.14
N SER A 162 48.49 -6.88 22.12
CA SER A 162 49.68 -7.74 22.15
C SER A 162 50.91 -7.01 21.65
N PHE A 163 52.06 -7.34 22.22
CA PHE A 163 53.36 -6.85 21.76
C PHE A 163 53.97 -7.88 20.83
N SER A 164 54.15 -7.53 19.56
CA SER A 164 54.80 -8.41 18.58
C SER A 164 56.30 -8.12 18.46
N ASN A 165 57.03 -9.10 17.93
CA ASN A 165 58.48 -9.08 17.73
C ASN A 165 58.87 -8.02 16.68
N LYS A 166 58.86 -6.73 17.07
CA LYS A 166 59.35 -5.55 16.34
C LYS A 166 59.04 -4.21 17.05
N ASN A 167 58.84 -4.19 18.37
CA ASN A 167 58.30 -3.03 19.11
C ASN A 167 56.96 -2.53 18.55
N LYS A 168 56.14 -3.45 18.04
CA LYS A 168 54.80 -3.17 17.55
C LYS A 168 53.77 -3.60 18.58
N ILE A 169 52.78 -2.75 18.79
CA ILE A 169 51.62 -2.97 19.63
C ILE A 169 50.48 -3.26 18.67
N ASP A 170 50.06 -4.51 18.64
CA ASP A 170 48.90 -4.95 17.86
C ASP A 170 47.66 -4.83 18.74
N PHE A 171 46.60 -4.24 18.21
CA PHE A 171 45.37 -3.99 18.95
C PHE A 171 44.13 -4.42 18.16
N ASP A 172 43.13 -4.87 18.90
CA ASP A 172 41.77 -5.13 18.44
C ASP A 172 40.82 -4.37 19.38
N ILE A 173 40.12 -3.36 18.83
CA ILE A 173 39.22 -2.49 19.57
C ILE A 173 37.89 -2.41 18.83
N ASP A 174 36.80 -2.73 19.53
CA ASP A 174 35.45 -2.49 19.06
C ASP A 174 34.94 -1.15 19.60
N ILE A 175 34.41 -0.31 18.72
CA ILE A 175 33.86 1.01 19.04
C ILE A 175 32.43 1.10 18.55
N VAL A 176 31.51 1.56 19.39
CA VAL A 176 30.12 1.84 19.01
C VAL A 176 29.92 3.35 18.96
N LEU A 177 29.75 3.88 17.75
CA LEU A 177 29.49 5.30 17.53
C LEU A 177 28.00 5.58 17.40
N ALA A 178 27.56 6.70 17.97
CA ALA A 178 26.24 7.26 17.73
C ALA A 178 26.34 8.72 17.27
N VAL A 179 25.39 9.14 16.42
CA VAL A 179 25.26 10.55 16.05
C VAL A 179 24.93 11.33 17.32
N GLY A 180 25.83 12.26 17.70
CA GLY A 180 25.60 13.12 18.85
C GLY A 180 24.38 13.99 18.58
N LYS A 181 23.43 14.03 19.52
CA LYS A 181 22.37 15.04 19.47
C LYS A 181 23.05 16.41 19.63
N LYS A 182 22.86 17.30 18.65
CA LYS A 182 23.05 18.74 18.86
C LYS A 182 22.09 19.21 19.95
#